data_AF-A0AAW8HNK2-F1
#
_entry.id   AF-A0AAW8HNK2-F1
#
_cell.length_a   1.000
_cell.length_b   1.000
_cell.length_c   1.000
_cell.angle_alpha   90.00
_cell.angle_beta   90.00
_cell.angle_gamma   90.00
#
_symmetry.space_group_name_H-M   'P 1'
#
loop_
_entity.id
_entity.type
_entity.pdbx_description
1 polymer ?
#
loop_
_entity_poly.entity_id
_entity_poly.type
_entity_poly.pdbx_seq_one_letter_code
_entity_poly.pdbx_strand_id
1 'polypeptide(L)'
;MSGLECIPLAAYCLMTGETAEKIKNRVKSGIWRQGTHVIKIPGEKDSWIDLTEVNQWVRTHAIPLTDEELGINWKALDEPSPVGKGKRKR
;
A
#
# COMPACT_ATOMS: atom_id res chain seq x y z
N MET A 1 2.97 -15.28 -12.36
CA MET A 1 2.69 -13.87 -12.71
C MET A 1 3.99 -13.27 -13.20
N SER A 2 4.04 -12.80 -14.43
CA SER A 2 5.21 -12.16 -15.05
C SER A 2 4.93 -10.66 -15.16
N GLY A 3 4.95 -9.98 -14.02
CA GLY A 3 4.96 -8.52 -13.95
C GLY A 3 6.40 -8.00 -13.86
N LEU A 4 6.64 -6.75 -14.25
CA LEU A 4 7.92 -6.10 -13.99
C LEU A 4 8.10 -5.93 -12.47
N GLU A 5 9.14 -6.54 -11.91
CA GLU A 5 9.46 -6.42 -10.48
C GLU A 5 10.39 -5.25 -10.20
N CYS A 6 11.28 -4.94 -11.15
CA CYS A 6 12.18 -3.80 -11.09
C CYS A 6 12.02 -2.91 -12.31
N ILE A 7 12.09 -1.59 -12.11
CA ILE A 7 12.07 -0.61 -13.19
C ILE A 7 13.11 0.49 -12.98
N PRO A 8 13.61 1.16 -14.04
CA PRO A 8 14.50 2.31 -13.89
C PRO A 8 13.83 3.44 -13.09
N LEU A 9 14.62 4.18 -12.31
CA LEU A 9 14.16 5.33 -11.52
C LEU A 9 13.46 6.36 -12.41
N ALA A 10 14.01 6.64 -13.60
CA ALA A 10 13.37 7.55 -14.54
C ALA A 10 11.95 7.09 -14.94
N ALA A 11 11.76 5.79 -15.17
CA ALA A 11 10.45 5.21 -15.49
C ALA A 11 9.50 5.27 -14.28
N TYR A 12 9.99 4.94 -13.08
CA TYR A 12 9.22 5.04 -11.84
C TYR A 12 8.71 6.47 -11.60
N CYS A 13 9.58 7.46 -11.76
CA CYS A 13 9.23 8.88 -11.63
C CYS A 13 8.16 9.29 -12.63
N LEU A 14 8.29 8.88 -13.90
CA LEU A 14 7.31 9.17 -14.95
C LEU A 14 5.93 8.55 -14.62
N MET A 15 5.90 7.30 -14.18
CA MET A 15 4.65 6.57 -13.92
C MET A 15 3.92 7.06 -12.67
N THR A 16 4.66 7.49 -11.64
CA THR A 16 4.09 7.88 -10.34
C THR A 16 3.91 9.39 -10.18
N GLY A 17 4.50 10.19 -11.06
CA GLY A 17 4.58 11.65 -10.91
C GLY A 17 5.54 12.10 -9.80
N GLU A 18 6.31 11.18 -9.22
CA GLU A 18 7.31 11.50 -8.21
C GLU A 18 8.61 11.99 -8.84
N THR A 19 9.34 12.86 -8.12
CA THR A 19 10.66 13.33 -8.56
C THR A 19 11.77 12.46 -8.00
N ALA A 20 12.88 12.35 -8.74
CA ALA A 20 14.07 11.64 -8.28
C ALA A 20 14.62 12.21 -6.95
N GLU A 21 14.44 13.51 -6.69
CA GLU A 21 14.78 14.14 -5.42
C GLU A 21 13.95 13.62 -4.25
N LYS A 22 12.64 13.41 -4.46
CA LYS A 22 11.76 12.85 -3.43
C LYS A 22 12.19 11.43 -3.05
N ILE A 23 12.56 10.62 -4.06
CA ILE A 23 13.09 9.28 -3.82
C ILE A 23 14.43 9.34 -3.07
N LYS A 24 15.35 10.21 -3.48
CA LYS A 24 16.62 10.42 -2.76
C LYS A 24 16.40 10.85 -1.31
N ASN A 25 15.42 11.72 -1.06
CA ASN A 25 15.08 12.16 0.29
C ASN A 25 14.54 11.01 1.13
N ARG A 26 13.71 10.11 0.58
CA ARG A 26 13.27 8.89 1.26
C ARG A 26 14.44 7.99 1.64
N VAL A 27 15.44 7.86 0.77
CA VAL A 27 16.64 7.07 1.09
C VAL A 27 17.47 7.75 2.18
N LYS A 28 17.66 9.07 2.10
CA LYS A 28 18.40 9.84 3.13
C LYS A 28 17.71 9.81 4.50
N SER A 29 16.37 9.86 4.53
CA SER A 29 15.60 9.80 5.77
C SER A 29 15.44 8.39 6.31
N GLY A 30 15.97 7.37 5.63
CA GLY A 30 15.87 5.96 6.04
C GLY A 30 14.50 5.33 5.82
N ILE A 31 13.56 6.04 5.19
CA ILE A 31 12.24 5.51 4.82
C ILE A 31 12.43 4.40 3.77
N TRP A 32 13.25 4.67 2.76
CA TRP A 32 13.69 3.69 1.77
C TRP A 32 15.15 3.34 1.99
N ARG A 33 15.56 2.16 1.53
CA ARG A 33 16.94 1.68 1.68
C ARG A 33 17.59 1.38 0.33
N GLN A 34 18.82 1.84 0.15
CA GLN A 34 19.64 1.45 -1.00
C GLN A 34 20.00 -0.04 -0.89
N GLY A 35 19.90 -0.77 -2.00
CA GLY A 35 20.04 -2.23 -2.05
C GLY A 35 18.75 -3.00 -1.73
N THR A 36 17.67 -2.31 -1.33
CA THR A 36 16.35 -2.92 -1.12
C THR A 36 15.31 -2.26 -2.01
N HIS A 37 14.99 -0.98 -1.76
CA HIS A 37 13.99 -0.25 -2.54
C HIS A 37 14.62 0.39 -3.79
N VAL A 38 15.86 0.87 -3.64
CA VAL A 38 16.63 1.52 -4.71
C VAL A 38 17.90 0.72 -4.94
N ILE A 39 18.02 0.10 -6.11
CA ILE A 39 19.14 -0.75 -6.49
C ILE A 39 20.06 0.05 -7.41
N LYS A 40 21.35 0.13 -7.03
CA LYS A 40 22.38 0.76 -7.88
C LYS A 40 23.26 -0.34 -8.48
N ILE A 41 23.22 -0.48 -9.79
CA ILE A 41 24.02 -1.47 -10.51
C ILE A 41 25.36 -0.82 -10.90
N PRO A 42 26.51 -1.44 -10.58
CA PRO A 42 27.81 -0.94 -11.03
C PRO A 42 27.88 -0.84 -12.56
N GLY A 43 28.33 0.32 -13.06
CA GLY A 43 28.43 0.57 -14.51
C GLY A 43 27.14 1.10 -15.15
N GLU A 44 26.01 1.03 -14.47
CA GLU A 44 24.77 1.63 -14.95
C GLU A 44 24.63 3.08 -14.48
N LYS A 45 24.15 3.95 -15.38
CA LYS A 45 23.97 5.37 -15.09
C LYS A 45 22.76 5.61 -14.19
N ASP A 46 21.70 4.83 -14.39
CA ASP A 46 20.44 5.01 -13.66
C ASP A 46 20.30 4.02 -12.51
N SER A 47 19.57 4.43 -11.47
CA SER A 47 19.20 3.52 -10.38
C SER A 47 17.92 2.79 -10.73
N TRP A 48 17.74 1.60 -10.20
CA TRP A 48 16.55 0.79 -10.36
C TRP A 48 15.70 0.84 -9.09
N ILE A 49 14.39 0.72 -9.25
CA ILE A 49 13.40 0.66 -8.17
C ILE A 49 12.82 -0.75 -8.13
N ASP A 50 12.89 -1.38 -6.97
CA ASP A 50 12.21 -2.64 -6.70
C ASP A 50 10.76 -2.34 -6.30
N LEU A 51 9.83 -2.65 -7.20
CA LEU A 51 8.40 -2.41 -6.99
C LEU A 51 7.80 -3.34 -5.94
N THR A 52 8.37 -4.53 -5.75
CA THR A 52 7.91 -5.49 -4.74
C THR A 52 8.15 -4.94 -3.35
N GLU A 53 9.39 -4.51 -3.08
CA GLU A 53 9.78 -3.94 -1.79
C GLU A 53 9.04 -2.62 -1.52
N VAL A 54 8.89 -1.76 -2.53
CA VAL A 54 8.10 -0.53 -2.40
C VAL A 54 6.63 -0.84 -2.06
N ASN A 55 6.00 -1.78 -2.75
CA ASN A 55 4.62 -2.17 -2.47
C ASN A 55 4.47 -2.77 -1.06
N GLN A 56 5.43 -3.58 -0.64
CA GLN A 56 5.44 -4.18 0.69
C GLN A 56 5.58 -3.08 1.75
N TRP A 57 6.49 -2.12 1.55
CA TRP A 57 6.64 -0.96 2.41
C TRP A 57 5.34 -0.16 2.55
N VAL A 58 4.67 0.16 1.43
CA VAL A 58 3.39 0.88 1.45
C VAL A 58 2.36 0.14 2.30
N ARG A 59 2.23 -1.17 2.11
CA ARG A 59 1.24 -1.99 2.85
C ARG A 59 1.55 -2.08 4.34
N THR A 60 2.82 -2.19 4.71
CA THR A 60 3.25 -2.26 6.11
C THR A 60 3.05 -0.94 6.85
N HIS A 61 3.15 0.19 6.14
CA HIS A 61 3.03 1.52 6.74
C HIS A 61 1.67 2.19 6.48
N ALA A 62 0.76 1.50 5.80
CA ALA A 62 -0.61 1.97 5.61
C ALA A 62 -1.32 2.00 6.97
N ILE A 63 -2.01 3.10 7.25
CA ILE A 63 -2.90 3.19 8.41
C ILE A 63 -4.12 2.32 8.07
N PRO A 64 -4.46 1.30 8.88
CA PRO A 64 -5.66 0.51 8.64
C PRO A 64 -6.89 1.39 8.83
N LEU A 65 -7.93 1.13 8.02
CA LEU A 65 -9.22 1.78 8.20
C LEU A 65 -9.83 1.36 9.54
N THR A 66 -10.54 2.29 10.17
CA THR A 66 -11.31 1.99 11.38
C THR A 66 -12.55 1.16 11.03
N ASP A 67 -13.14 0.48 12.03
CA ASP A 67 -14.42 -0.23 11.85
C ASP A 67 -15.53 0.69 11.32
N GLU A 68 -15.52 1.95 11.74
CA GLU A 68 -16.45 2.99 11.29
C GLU A 68 -16.24 3.33 9.80
N GLU A 69 -14.98 3.49 9.37
CA GLU A 69 -14.62 3.72 7.96
C GLU A 69 -14.91 2.50 7.08
N LEU A 70 -14.84 1.30 7.65
CA LEU A 70 -15.23 0.04 6.97
C LEU A 70 -16.75 -0.17 6.97
N GLY A 71 -17.53 0.67 7.66
CA GLY A 71 -18.97 0.50 7.82
C GLY A 71 -19.35 -0.77 8.59
N ILE A 72 -18.42 -1.34 9.36
CA ILE A 72 -18.65 -2.55 10.13
C ILE A 72 -19.22 -2.15 11.49
N ASN A 73 -20.49 -2.50 11.72
CA ASN A 73 -21.09 -2.38 13.04
C ASN A 73 -21.03 -3.73 13.77
N TRP A 74 -19.93 -3.97 14.48
CA TRP A 74 -19.76 -5.20 15.28
C TRP A 74 -20.84 -5.36 16.35
N LYS A 75 -21.43 -4.26 16.84
CA LYS A 75 -22.51 -4.31 17.86
C LYS A 75 -23.78 -4.96 17.31
N ALA A 76 -24.00 -4.92 16.00
CA ALA A 76 -25.15 -5.56 15.36
C ALA A 76 -25.06 -7.10 15.36
N LEU A 77 -23.88 -7.69 15.63
CA LEU A 77 -23.72 -9.13 15.76
C LEU A 77 -24.20 -9.66 17.12
N ASP A 78 -24.07 -8.83 18.17
CA ASP A 78 -24.53 -9.15 19.52
C ASP A 78 -26.03 -8.85 19.71
N GLU A 79 -26.65 -8.13 18.78
CA GLU A 79 -28.08 -7.86 18.83
C GLU A 79 -28.87 -9.14 18.57
N PRO A 80 -29.75 -9.58 19.50
CA PRO A 80 -30.59 -10.74 19.26
C PRO A 80 -31.47 -10.46 18.04
N SER A 81 -31.42 -11.39 17.08
CA SER A 81 -32.21 -11.31 15.84
C SER A 81 -33.65 -10.92 16.17
N PRO A 82 -34.25 -9.94 15.46
CA PRO A 82 -35.58 -9.46 15.78
C PRO A 82 -36.55 -10.64 15.68
N VAL A 83 -37.03 -11.11 16.85
CA VAL A 83 -38.08 -12.12 16.93
C VAL A 83 -39.29 -11.53 16.22
N GLY A 84 -39.53 -12.02 14.99
CA GLY A 84 -40.64 -11.60 14.17
C GLY A 84 -41.95 -11.80 14.92
N LYS A 85 -42.53 -10.72 15.44
CA LYS A 85 -43.93 -10.71 15.86
C LYS A 85 -44.78 -10.76 14.60
N GLY A 86 -44.94 -11.96 14.05
CA GLY A 86 -45.93 -12.25 13.02
C GLY A 86 -47.31 -11.86 13.53
N LYS A 87 -47.78 -10.68 13.13
CA LYS A 87 -49.17 -10.29 13.29
C LYS A 87 -50.00 -11.23 12.42
N ARG A 88 -50.53 -12.31 13.01
CA ARG A 88 -51.67 -13.04 12.45
C ARG A 88 -52.84 -12.06 12.38
N LYS A 89 -53.10 -11.51 11.19
CA LYS A 89 -54.37 -10.84 10.89
C LYS A 89 -55.48 -11.90 11.01
N ARG A 90 -56.43 -11.67 11.92
CA ARG A 90 -57.72 -12.35 11.96
C ARG A 90 -58.67 -11.67 11.00
#